data_AF-A0A9C6YIL0-F1
#
_entry.id   AF-A0A9C6YIL0-F1
#
_cell.length_a   1.000
_cell.length_b   1.000
_cell.length_c   1.000
_cell.angle_alpha   90.00
_cell.angle_beta   90.00
_cell.angle_gamma   90.00
#
_symmetry.space_group_name_H-M   'P 1'
#
loop_
_entity.id
_entity.type
_entity.pdbx_description
1 polymer ?
#
loop_
_entity_poly.entity_id
_entity_poly.type
_entity_poly.pdbx_seq_one_letter_code
_entity_poly.pdbx_strand_id
1 'polypeptide(L)'
;ERPEDMDTARTTYVVNTEKPGSDVAGETAAALAASSIVFRSSDPDYSRKLMENAMRAFEFADNYRGAYSDDPVLKSGVCPFYCDFDGYQDELLWGAAWLRRASRNDSFLNYIQNNGKTLGAEDNINEFGWDNKHAGLNVLVSQEFLDGQIFSLQSYKESADSFMCTLIPESSSSHIQYTPGGLIYKPGGSNMQHVTSIAFLLLAYAKYLSRTSQTVNCGSVSVSPASLRLQAKKQVDYILGENPMNMSYMVGF
;
A
#
# COMPACT_ATOMS: atom_id res chain seq x y z
N GLU A 1 14.15 -27.97 -10.69
CA GLU A 1 15.07 -28.25 -9.56
C GLU A 1 14.49 -27.68 -8.28
N ARG A 2 14.92 -28.17 -7.11
CA ARG A 2 14.67 -27.45 -5.85
C ARG A 2 15.61 -26.24 -5.79
N PRO A 3 15.29 -25.17 -5.04
CA PRO A 3 16.17 -24.01 -4.92
C PRO A 3 17.62 -24.35 -4.52
N GLU A 4 17.82 -25.39 -3.70
CA GLU A 4 19.12 -25.87 -3.23
C GLU A 4 19.97 -26.56 -4.31
N ASP A 5 19.32 -27.05 -5.37
CA ASP A 5 19.96 -27.82 -6.44
C ASP A 5 20.10 -27.02 -7.74
N MET A 6 19.74 -25.72 -7.74
CA MET A 6 19.76 -24.91 -8.96
C MET A 6 21.19 -24.69 -9.46
N ASP A 7 21.46 -25.07 -10.71
CA ASP A 7 22.71 -24.83 -11.42
C ASP A 7 22.61 -23.69 -12.45
N THR A 8 21.38 -23.19 -12.69
CA THR A 8 21.10 -22.05 -13.56
C THR A 8 21.77 -20.76 -13.11
N ALA A 9 22.24 -19.95 -14.08
CA ALA A 9 22.87 -18.66 -13.79
C ALA A 9 21.88 -17.67 -13.16
N ARG A 10 22.33 -16.95 -12.11
CA ARG A 10 21.53 -15.98 -11.35
C ARG A 10 22.06 -14.57 -11.58
N THR A 11 21.71 -13.98 -12.72
CA THR A 11 22.17 -12.63 -13.12
C THR A 11 21.65 -11.56 -12.17
N THR A 12 22.54 -10.66 -11.74
CA THR A 12 22.18 -9.51 -10.91
C THR A 12 21.94 -8.27 -11.76
N TYR A 13 20.87 -7.55 -11.44
CA TYR A 13 20.52 -6.26 -12.04
C TYR A 13 20.54 -5.18 -10.95
N VAL A 14 20.82 -3.94 -11.32
CA VAL A 14 20.93 -2.82 -10.38
C VAL A 14 20.39 -1.54 -11.01
N VAL A 15 19.67 -0.76 -10.22
CA VAL A 15 19.28 0.62 -10.55
C VAL A 15 20.38 1.57 -10.10
N ASN A 16 20.69 2.57 -10.90
CA ASN A 16 21.71 3.57 -10.61
C ASN A 16 21.34 4.92 -11.27
N THR A 17 22.26 5.88 -11.25
CA THR A 17 22.01 7.23 -11.76
C THR A 17 21.81 7.29 -13.26
N GLU A 18 22.32 6.31 -14.02
CA GLU A 18 22.12 6.18 -15.47
C GLU A 18 20.91 5.30 -15.83
N LYS A 19 20.49 4.42 -14.91
CA LYS A 19 19.38 3.49 -15.03
C LYS A 19 18.48 3.62 -13.80
N PRO A 20 17.66 4.68 -13.74
CA PRO A 20 16.84 4.98 -12.57
C PRO A 20 15.81 3.86 -12.29
N GLY A 21 15.22 3.92 -11.10
CA GLY A 21 14.19 3.00 -10.64
C GLY A 21 13.57 3.52 -9.36
N SER A 22 12.80 4.61 -9.50
CA SER A 22 12.17 5.36 -8.41
C SER A 22 11.08 4.57 -7.71
N ASP A 23 10.37 3.74 -8.45
CA ASP A 23 9.42 2.73 -7.99
C ASP A 23 10.10 1.78 -6.97
N VAL A 24 11.06 0.96 -7.42
CA VAL A 24 11.72 -0.02 -6.56
C VAL A 24 12.52 0.63 -5.43
N ALA A 25 13.14 1.79 -5.66
CA ALA A 25 13.88 2.52 -4.63
C ALA A 25 12.95 3.20 -3.61
N GLY A 26 11.82 3.75 -4.05
CA GLY A 26 10.78 4.34 -3.20
C GLY A 26 10.10 3.30 -2.31
N GLU A 27 9.77 2.13 -2.87
CA GLU A 27 9.23 1.01 -2.09
C GLU A 27 10.28 0.45 -1.12
N THR A 28 11.55 0.38 -1.52
CA THR A 28 12.65 -0.01 -0.61
C THR A 28 12.78 1.00 0.54
N ALA A 29 12.67 2.29 0.27
CA ALA A 29 12.66 3.32 1.31
C ALA A 29 11.48 3.15 2.27
N ALA A 30 10.29 2.90 1.75
CA ALA A 30 9.09 2.62 2.55
C ALA A 30 9.29 1.40 3.47
N ALA A 31 9.78 0.28 2.93
CA ALA A 31 10.01 -0.95 3.68
C ALA A 31 11.04 -0.77 4.80
N LEU A 32 12.17 -0.11 4.51
CA LEU A 32 13.22 0.18 5.50
C LEU A 32 12.73 1.15 6.58
N ALA A 33 12.00 2.20 6.20
CA ALA A 33 11.41 3.16 7.14
C ALA A 33 10.39 2.50 8.06
N ALA A 34 9.46 1.70 7.52
CA ALA A 34 8.48 0.95 8.29
C ALA A 34 9.16 -0.03 9.27
N SER A 35 10.16 -0.78 8.79
CA SER A 35 10.94 -1.72 9.61
C SER A 35 11.69 -1.02 10.74
N SER A 36 12.22 0.18 10.49
CA SER A 36 12.91 0.96 11.53
C SER A 36 12.02 1.26 12.75
N ILE A 37 10.70 1.41 12.55
CA ILE A 37 9.74 1.62 13.63
C ILE A 37 9.63 0.36 14.50
N VAL A 38 9.57 -0.81 13.88
CA VAL A 38 9.44 -2.11 14.57
C VAL A 38 10.66 -2.40 15.43
N PHE A 39 11.87 -2.17 14.90
CA PHE A 39 13.12 -2.43 15.63
C PHE A 39 13.49 -1.35 16.63
N ARG A 40 12.76 -0.22 16.70
CA ARG A 40 13.15 0.95 17.49
C ARG A 40 13.43 0.65 18.96
N SER A 41 12.65 -0.24 19.57
CA SER A 41 12.78 -0.60 20.99
C SER A 41 13.67 -1.83 21.22
N SER A 42 13.65 -2.80 20.32
CA SER A 42 14.37 -4.07 20.48
C SER A 42 15.83 -4.01 20.01
N ASP A 43 16.10 -3.25 18.96
CA ASP A 43 17.45 -3.04 18.41
C ASP A 43 17.57 -1.61 17.85
N PRO A 44 17.87 -0.63 18.73
CA PRO A 44 17.94 0.78 18.33
C PRO A 44 19.05 1.07 17.30
N ASP A 45 20.14 0.28 17.29
CA ASP A 45 21.27 0.49 16.38
C ASP A 45 20.89 0.03 14.97
N TYR A 46 20.25 -1.13 14.86
CA TYR A 46 19.69 -1.59 13.60
C TYR A 46 18.56 -0.69 13.10
N SER A 47 17.68 -0.22 13.99
CA SER A 47 16.64 0.77 13.67
C SER A 47 17.23 2.03 13.01
N ARG A 48 18.32 2.59 13.57
CA ARG A 48 19.02 3.75 12.97
C ARG A 48 19.62 3.40 11.60
N LYS A 49 20.27 2.25 11.47
CA LYS A 49 20.83 1.79 10.19
C LYS A 49 19.75 1.64 9.11
N LEU A 50 18.58 1.12 9.45
CA LEU A 50 17.45 1.01 8.54
C LEU A 50 16.96 2.40 8.10
N MET A 51 16.79 3.32 9.06
CA MET A 51 16.33 4.68 8.78
C MET A 51 17.31 5.45 7.88
N GLU A 52 18.62 5.35 8.12
CA GLU A 52 19.65 5.98 7.28
C GLU A 52 19.61 5.47 5.83
N ASN A 53 19.46 4.15 5.65
CA ASN A 53 19.35 3.58 4.30
C ASN A 53 18.01 3.90 3.63
N ALA A 54 16.92 4.02 4.40
CA ALA A 54 15.63 4.47 3.89
C ALA A 54 15.73 5.89 3.31
N MET A 55 16.39 6.81 4.02
CA MET A 55 16.62 8.18 3.53
C MET A 55 17.44 8.19 2.24
N ARG A 56 18.55 7.43 2.18
CA ARG A 56 19.39 7.34 0.97
C ARG A 56 18.64 6.76 -0.23
N ALA A 57 17.86 5.70 -0.01
CA ALA A 57 17.06 5.09 -1.07
C ALA A 57 16.01 6.06 -1.61
N PHE A 58 15.35 6.82 -0.72
CA PHE A 58 14.38 7.84 -1.11
C PHE A 58 15.03 9.02 -1.85
N GLU A 59 16.16 9.51 -1.37
CA GLU A 59 16.93 10.56 -2.05
C GLU A 59 17.35 10.12 -3.46
N PHE A 60 17.75 8.86 -3.64
CA PHE A 60 18.01 8.31 -4.96
C PHE A 60 16.75 8.28 -5.82
N ALA A 61 15.65 7.72 -5.29
CA ALA A 61 14.37 7.60 -5.99
C ALA A 61 13.84 8.95 -6.49
N ASP A 62 13.94 9.98 -5.65
CA ASP A 62 13.38 11.30 -5.94
C ASP A 62 14.28 12.16 -6.84
N ASN A 63 15.62 12.04 -6.71
CA ASN A 63 16.56 12.80 -7.54
C ASN A 63 16.75 12.21 -8.95
N TYR A 64 16.60 10.89 -9.11
CA TYR A 64 16.79 10.18 -10.37
C TYR A 64 15.48 9.50 -10.78
N ARG A 65 14.54 10.31 -11.26
CA ARG A 65 13.16 9.86 -11.54
C ARG A 65 13.04 9.01 -12.80
N GLY A 66 12.48 7.81 -12.65
CA GLY A 66 12.15 6.90 -13.75
C GLY A 66 11.73 5.52 -13.24
N ALA A 67 10.88 4.82 -13.98
CA ALA A 67 10.49 3.46 -13.62
C ALA A 67 11.63 2.48 -13.93
N TYR A 68 11.85 1.45 -13.10
CA TYR A 68 12.93 0.49 -13.38
C TYR A 68 12.69 -0.23 -14.71
N SER A 69 11.43 -0.38 -15.13
CA SER A 69 11.07 -1.11 -16.35
C SER A 69 11.15 -0.26 -17.63
N ASP A 70 11.53 1.03 -17.53
CA ASP A 70 11.84 1.89 -18.67
C ASP A 70 13.20 1.53 -19.31
N ASP A 71 14.19 1.10 -18.52
CA ASP A 71 15.48 0.64 -19.05
C ASP A 71 15.33 -0.74 -19.70
N PRO A 72 15.73 -0.92 -20.98
CA PRO A 72 15.55 -2.19 -21.68
C PRO A 72 16.27 -3.39 -21.03
N VAL A 73 17.40 -3.16 -20.37
CA VAL A 73 18.17 -4.23 -19.71
C VAL A 73 17.47 -4.66 -18.43
N LEU A 74 17.04 -3.71 -17.60
CA LEU A 74 16.25 -3.99 -16.40
C LEU A 74 14.93 -4.65 -16.76
N LYS A 75 14.21 -4.11 -17.74
CA LYS A 75 12.96 -4.67 -18.28
C LYS A 75 13.12 -6.14 -18.67
N SER A 76 14.23 -6.51 -19.31
CA SER A 76 14.48 -7.90 -19.69
C SER A 76 14.65 -8.87 -18.51
N GLY A 77 15.04 -8.37 -17.33
CA GLY A 77 15.21 -9.16 -16.12
C GLY A 77 13.96 -9.30 -15.25
N VAL A 78 12.96 -8.44 -15.45
CA VAL A 78 11.80 -8.28 -14.56
C VAL A 78 10.46 -8.55 -15.26
N CYS A 79 10.32 -8.17 -16.53
CA CYS A 79 9.13 -8.43 -17.33
C CYS A 79 9.16 -9.83 -17.96
N PRO A 80 8.00 -10.49 -18.12
CA PRO A 80 6.63 -10.00 -17.93
C PRO A 80 6.08 -10.23 -16.51
N PHE A 81 6.92 -10.45 -15.49
CA PHE A 81 6.47 -10.84 -14.16
C PHE A 81 6.07 -9.64 -13.30
N TYR A 82 7.01 -8.73 -13.09
CA TYR A 82 6.85 -7.48 -12.36
C TYR A 82 7.34 -6.39 -13.31
N CYS A 83 6.44 -5.91 -14.16
CA CYS A 83 6.68 -4.68 -14.91
C CYS A 83 6.08 -3.52 -14.14
N ASP A 84 6.65 -2.34 -14.25
CA ASP A 84 5.94 -1.15 -13.78
C ASP A 84 4.76 -0.85 -14.71
N PHE A 85 3.54 -0.80 -14.18
CA PHE A 85 2.34 -0.42 -14.94
C PHE A 85 1.68 0.86 -14.45
N ASP A 86 1.79 1.18 -13.16
CA ASP A 86 1.20 2.37 -12.55
C ASP A 86 2.15 3.57 -12.47
N GLY A 87 3.46 3.35 -12.67
CA GLY A 87 4.48 4.38 -12.54
C GLY A 87 5.19 4.31 -11.20
N TYR A 88 6.00 5.33 -10.91
CA TYR A 88 6.77 5.44 -9.66
C TYR A 88 6.22 6.51 -8.71
N GLN A 89 5.20 7.24 -9.15
CA GLN A 89 4.71 8.45 -8.50
C GLN A 89 4.11 8.13 -7.13
N ASP A 90 3.39 7.01 -7.04
CA ASP A 90 2.80 6.52 -5.81
C ASP A 90 3.84 5.93 -4.86
N GLU A 91 4.90 5.27 -5.31
CA GLU A 91 6.02 4.85 -4.47
C GLU A 91 6.76 6.04 -3.87
N LEU A 92 6.89 7.15 -4.60
CA LEU A 92 7.47 8.39 -4.05
C LEU A 92 6.60 8.95 -2.93
N LEU A 93 5.27 9.01 -3.11
CA LEU A 93 4.38 9.46 -2.03
C LEU A 93 4.35 8.46 -0.86
N TRP A 94 4.36 7.17 -1.15
CA TRP A 94 4.35 6.08 -0.17
C TRP A 94 5.62 6.03 0.67
N GLY A 95 6.79 6.13 0.02
CA GLY A 95 8.10 6.26 0.66
C GLY A 95 8.16 7.48 1.57
N ALA A 96 7.72 8.65 1.07
CA ALA A 96 7.64 9.86 1.88
C ALA A 96 6.71 9.71 3.10
N ALA A 97 5.55 9.06 2.93
CA ALA A 97 4.60 8.81 4.01
C ALA A 97 5.18 7.91 5.12
N TRP A 98 5.91 6.85 4.76
CA TRP A 98 6.58 6.00 5.74
C TRP A 98 7.77 6.70 6.41
N LEU A 99 8.56 7.47 5.66
CA LEU A 99 9.64 8.28 6.23
C LEU A 99 9.10 9.33 7.19
N ARG A 100 7.97 9.98 6.86
CA ARG A 100 7.25 10.88 7.76
C ARG A 100 6.87 10.15 9.04
N ARG A 101 6.20 9.00 8.93
CA ARG A 101 5.75 8.22 10.08
C ARG A 101 6.90 7.74 10.97
N ALA A 102 8.02 7.34 10.37
CA ALA A 102 9.18 6.86 11.09
C ALA A 102 9.94 8.01 11.78
N SER A 103 10.26 9.08 11.05
CA SER A 103 11.14 10.15 11.54
C SER A 103 10.42 11.25 12.32
N ARG A 104 9.12 11.48 12.05
CA ARG A 104 8.40 12.71 12.41
C ARG A 104 9.04 13.99 11.85
N ASN A 105 9.83 13.87 10.79
CA ASN A 105 10.41 15.03 10.11
C ASN A 105 9.34 15.70 9.22
N ASP A 106 9.14 17.00 9.38
CA ASP A 106 8.14 17.77 8.63
C ASP A 106 8.54 17.99 7.16
N SER A 107 9.82 17.77 6.78
CA SER A 107 10.22 17.82 5.37
C SER A 107 9.44 16.83 4.51
N PHE A 108 9.18 15.61 5.02
CA PHE A 108 8.38 14.61 4.32
C PHE A 108 6.88 14.94 4.33
N LEU A 109 6.37 15.59 5.38
CA LEU A 109 5.01 16.11 5.38
C LEU A 109 4.83 17.17 4.29
N ASN A 110 5.76 18.11 4.20
CA ASN A 110 5.78 19.13 3.15
C ASN A 110 5.91 18.50 1.76
N TYR A 111 6.72 17.44 1.61
CA TYR A 111 6.84 16.70 0.36
C TYR A 111 5.49 16.13 -0.09
N ILE A 112 4.77 15.43 0.81
CA ILE A 112 3.46 14.83 0.54
C ILE A 112 2.43 15.90 0.16
N GLN A 113 2.43 17.05 0.85
CA GLN A 113 1.51 18.16 0.59
C GLN A 113 1.80 18.82 -0.76
N ASN A 114 3.07 19.10 -1.06
CA ASN A 114 3.46 19.83 -2.27
C ASN A 114 3.40 18.96 -3.52
N ASN A 115 3.67 17.67 -3.41
CA ASN A 115 3.75 16.76 -4.54
C ASN A 115 2.49 15.91 -4.75
N GLY A 116 1.60 15.81 -3.75
CA GLY A 116 0.44 14.91 -3.79
C GLY A 116 -0.37 14.99 -5.09
N LYS A 117 -0.75 16.20 -5.50
CA LYS A 117 -1.51 16.41 -6.75
C LYS A 117 -0.68 16.09 -8.01
N THR A 118 0.59 16.49 -8.03
CA THR A 118 1.47 16.30 -9.20
C THR A 118 1.89 14.84 -9.39
N LEU A 119 1.97 14.10 -8.29
CA LEU A 119 2.28 12.66 -8.27
C LEU A 119 1.01 11.80 -8.18
N GLY A 120 -0.16 12.35 -8.48
CA GLY A 120 -1.36 11.53 -8.67
C GLY A 120 -1.94 10.89 -7.41
N ALA A 121 -1.83 11.47 -6.22
CA ALA A 121 -2.34 10.87 -4.97
C ALA A 121 -3.84 10.46 -5.01
N GLU A 122 -4.62 11.07 -5.90
CA GLU A 122 -6.06 10.82 -6.12
C GLU A 122 -6.32 9.89 -7.33
N ASP A 123 -5.27 9.42 -8.00
CA ASP A 123 -5.35 8.48 -9.11
C ASP A 123 -5.45 7.03 -8.58
N ASN A 124 -6.06 6.15 -9.36
CA ASN A 124 -6.14 4.70 -9.13
C ASN A 124 -6.40 4.24 -7.66
N ILE A 125 -7.17 5.01 -6.88
CA ILE A 125 -7.38 4.85 -5.42
C ILE A 125 -8.05 3.53 -4.98
N ASN A 126 -8.40 2.67 -5.94
CA ASN A 126 -9.09 1.40 -5.73
C ASN A 126 -8.15 0.19 -5.82
N GLU A 127 -6.84 0.40 -5.78
CA GLU A 127 -5.82 -0.65 -5.77
C GLU A 127 -4.81 -0.47 -4.63
N PHE A 128 -4.36 -1.61 -4.08
CA PHE A 128 -3.20 -1.67 -3.20
C PHE A 128 -2.51 -3.02 -3.37
N GLY A 129 -1.28 -2.96 -3.90
CA GLY A 129 -0.47 -4.12 -4.19
C GLY A 129 0.99 -3.76 -4.44
N TRP A 130 1.70 -4.66 -5.09
CA TRP A 130 3.13 -4.47 -5.37
C TRP A 130 3.39 -3.38 -6.41
N ASP A 131 2.44 -3.11 -7.32
CA ASP A 131 2.54 -2.10 -8.37
C ASP A 131 1.89 -0.78 -7.93
N ASN A 132 0.66 -0.82 -7.39
CA ASN A 132 -0.05 0.39 -6.94
C ASN A 132 -0.05 0.57 -5.41
N LYS A 133 0.26 1.76 -4.90
CA LYS A 133 0.23 2.12 -3.47
C LYS A 133 -0.91 3.04 -3.08
N HIS A 134 -1.72 3.57 -4.00
CA HIS A 134 -2.64 4.68 -3.75
C HIS A 134 -3.64 4.42 -2.62
N ALA A 135 -4.33 3.27 -2.58
CA ALA A 135 -5.29 3.04 -1.49
C ALA A 135 -4.59 2.92 -0.13
N GLY A 136 -3.41 2.27 -0.09
CA GLY A 136 -2.58 2.17 1.11
C GLY A 136 -2.03 3.52 1.57
N LEU A 137 -1.51 4.31 0.64
CA LEU A 137 -1.03 5.68 0.84
C LEU A 137 -2.11 6.57 1.44
N ASN A 138 -3.30 6.59 0.83
CA ASN A 138 -4.41 7.40 1.29
C ASN A 138 -4.86 6.99 2.71
N VAL A 139 -4.98 5.69 2.99
CA VAL A 139 -5.25 5.21 4.35
C VAL A 139 -4.15 5.63 5.32
N LEU A 140 -2.87 5.48 4.96
CA LEU A 140 -1.73 5.84 5.81
C LEU A 140 -1.70 7.33 6.15
N VAL A 141 -1.79 8.20 5.14
CA VAL A 141 -1.71 9.65 5.29
C VAL A 141 -2.96 10.22 5.96
N SER A 142 -4.14 9.63 5.74
CA SER A 142 -5.37 10.05 6.40
C SER A 142 -5.29 10.05 7.93
N GLN A 143 -4.42 9.22 8.51
CA GLN A 143 -4.19 9.20 9.96
C GLN A 143 -3.70 10.56 10.47
N GLU A 144 -2.78 11.22 9.77
CA GLU A 144 -2.24 12.53 10.14
C GLU A 144 -3.33 13.62 10.09
N PHE A 145 -4.19 13.58 9.07
CA PHE A 145 -5.38 14.44 8.99
C PHE A 145 -6.33 14.20 10.16
N LEU A 146 -6.67 12.93 10.42
CA LEU A 146 -7.62 12.53 11.46
C LEU A 146 -7.15 12.96 12.85
N ASP A 147 -5.85 12.85 13.12
CA ASP A 147 -5.26 13.12 14.44
C ASP A 147 -4.98 14.58 14.69
N GLY A 148 -4.42 15.25 13.70
CA GLY A 148 -3.90 16.61 13.83
C GLY A 148 -4.79 17.67 13.21
N GLN A 149 -5.87 17.28 12.52
CA GLN A 149 -6.69 18.17 11.69
C GLN A 149 -5.85 18.96 10.68
N ILE A 150 -4.86 18.30 10.08
CA ILE A 150 -3.98 18.91 9.07
C ILE A 150 -4.77 19.04 7.76
N PHE A 151 -5.55 20.11 7.61
CA PHE A 151 -6.51 20.31 6.51
C PHE A 151 -5.90 20.19 5.10
N SER A 152 -4.61 20.48 4.94
CA SER A 152 -3.90 20.26 3.67
C SER A 152 -3.79 18.79 3.24
N LEU A 153 -4.08 17.84 4.14
CA LEU A 153 -4.15 16.40 3.87
C LEU A 153 -5.59 15.88 3.72
N GLN A 154 -6.58 16.77 3.66
CA GLN A 154 -7.99 16.38 3.58
C GLN A 154 -8.29 15.50 2.36
N SER A 155 -7.67 15.76 1.20
CA SER A 155 -7.88 14.95 0.00
C SER A 155 -7.48 13.49 0.19
N TYR A 156 -6.41 13.20 0.94
CA TYR A 156 -6.03 11.81 1.26
C TYR A 156 -7.09 11.10 2.10
N LYS A 157 -7.73 11.82 3.03
CA LYS A 157 -8.85 11.29 3.82
C LYS A 157 -10.09 11.05 2.95
N GLU A 158 -10.39 11.96 2.03
CA GLU A 158 -11.51 11.83 1.09
C GLU A 158 -11.30 10.66 0.11
N SER A 159 -10.08 10.47 -0.39
CA SER A 159 -9.71 9.30 -1.20
C SER A 159 -9.80 8.00 -0.41
N ALA A 160 -9.36 7.98 0.85
CA ALA A 160 -9.52 6.82 1.73
C ALA A 160 -11.02 6.51 1.97
N ASP A 161 -11.85 7.52 2.22
CA ASP A 161 -13.30 7.34 2.35
C ASP A 161 -13.92 6.79 1.06
N SER A 162 -13.59 7.40 -0.07
CA SER A 162 -14.07 7.00 -1.40
C SER A 162 -13.75 5.53 -1.67
N PHE A 163 -12.49 5.12 -1.45
CA PHE A 163 -12.08 3.73 -1.55
C PHE A 163 -12.92 2.81 -0.66
N MET A 164 -13.09 3.15 0.63
CA MET A 164 -13.91 2.35 1.55
C MET A 164 -15.35 2.22 1.06
N CYS A 165 -15.93 3.28 0.51
CA CYS A 165 -17.28 3.25 -0.05
C CYS A 165 -17.41 2.31 -1.25
N THR A 166 -16.34 2.15 -2.06
CA THR A 166 -16.36 1.18 -3.18
C THR A 166 -16.47 -0.28 -2.71
N LEU A 167 -16.10 -0.56 -1.46
CA LEU A 167 -16.10 -1.89 -0.85
C LEU A 167 -17.44 -2.24 -0.19
N ILE A 168 -18.35 -1.27 0.00
CA ILE A 168 -19.62 -1.46 0.71
C ILE A 168 -20.74 -1.69 -0.31
N PRO A 169 -21.34 -2.89 -0.38
CA PRO A 169 -22.37 -3.22 -1.37
C PRO A 169 -23.58 -2.28 -1.35
N GLU A 170 -23.94 -1.76 -0.17
CA GLU A 170 -25.08 -0.87 0.02
C GLU A 170 -24.78 0.59 -0.35
N SER A 171 -23.52 0.93 -0.67
CA SER A 171 -23.15 2.28 -1.09
C SER A 171 -23.56 2.56 -2.53
N SER A 172 -23.95 3.82 -2.81
CA SER A 172 -24.16 4.33 -4.16
C SER A 172 -22.89 4.33 -5.03
N SER A 173 -21.72 4.20 -4.42
CA SER A 173 -20.39 4.20 -5.07
C SER A 173 -19.76 2.81 -5.11
N SER A 174 -20.53 1.74 -4.82
CA SER A 174 -20.03 0.37 -4.85
C SER A 174 -19.56 0.00 -6.25
N HIS A 175 -18.26 -0.33 -6.38
CA HIS A 175 -17.66 -0.75 -7.65
C HIS A 175 -16.92 -2.09 -7.55
N ILE A 176 -16.61 -2.58 -6.34
CA ILE A 176 -15.99 -3.88 -6.17
C ILE A 176 -17.02 -5.00 -6.32
N GLN A 177 -16.63 -6.08 -6.99
CA GLN A 177 -17.49 -7.23 -7.19
C GLN A 177 -17.35 -8.19 -6.02
N TYR A 178 -18.40 -8.98 -5.79
CA TYR A 178 -18.38 -10.08 -4.85
C TYR A 178 -18.73 -11.38 -5.58
N THR A 179 -18.05 -12.46 -5.24
CA THR A 179 -18.48 -13.80 -5.65
C THR A 179 -19.84 -14.14 -5.01
N PRO A 180 -20.59 -15.13 -5.53
CA PRO A 180 -21.82 -15.57 -4.88
C PRO A 180 -21.64 -16.02 -3.42
N GLY A 181 -20.42 -16.44 -3.05
CA GLY A 181 -20.08 -16.81 -1.68
C GLY A 181 -19.67 -15.64 -0.77
N GLY A 182 -19.65 -14.40 -1.26
CA GLY A 182 -19.33 -13.21 -0.45
C GLY A 182 -17.84 -12.83 -0.36
N LEU A 183 -16.97 -13.48 -1.15
CA LEU A 183 -15.56 -13.07 -1.32
C LEU A 183 -15.46 -11.85 -2.24
N ILE A 184 -14.66 -10.85 -1.86
CA ILE A 184 -14.27 -9.74 -2.74
C ILE A 184 -13.59 -10.30 -3.98
N TYR A 185 -14.03 -9.83 -5.15
CA TYR A 185 -13.52 -10.25 -6.44
C TYR A 185 -12.97 -9.04 -7.21
N LYS A 186 -11.67 -9.07 -7.45
CA LYS A 186 -10.95 -8.17 -8.34
C LYS A 186 -10.31 -8.99 -9.48
N PRO A 187 -10.63 -8.69 -10.75
CA PRO A 187 -10.01 -9.38 -11.88
C PRO A 187 -8.49 -9.25 -11.86
N GLY A 188 -7.78 -10.36 -12.08
CA GLY A 188 -6.31 -10.38 -12.07
C GLY A 188 -5.74 -11.78 -11.79
N GLY A 189 -4.41 -11.91 -11.82
CA GLY A 189 -3.73 -13.20 -11.67
C GLY A 189 -3.80 -13.82 -10.27
N SER A 190 -4.08 -13.04 -9.22
CA SER A 190 -4.14 -13.54 -7.84
C SER A 190 -5.15 -12.78 -6.98
N ASN A 191 -6.43 -13.15 -7.05
CA ASN A 191 -7.51 -12.48 -6.32
C ASN A 191 -7.27 -12.42 -4.78
N MET A 192 -6.70 -13.47 -4.20
CA MET A 192 -6.47 -13.53 -2.75
C MET A 192 -5.49 -12.47 -2.24
N GLN A 193 -4.56 -12.01 -3.07
CA GLN A 193 -3.68 -10.89 -2.71
C GLN A 193 -4.52 -9.63 -2.46
N HIS A 194 -5.41 -9.28 -3.39
CA HIS A 194 -6.31 -8.13 -3.21
C HIS A 194 -7.22 -8.30 -1.99
N VAL A 195 -7.81 -9.48 -1.79
CA VAL A 195 -8.69 -9.75 -0.63
C VAL A 195 -7.96 -9.49 0.69
N THR A 196 -6.75 -10.02 0.85
CA THR A 196 -5.97 -9.85 2.10
C THR A 196 -5.50 -8.41 2.30
N SER A 197 -5.02 -7.75 1.23
CA SER A 197 -4.63 -6.34 1.25
C SER A 197 -5.81 -5.43 1.63
N ILE A 198 -6.98 -5.63 1.02
CA ILE A 198 -8.19 -4.86 1.31
C ILE A 198 -8.67 -5.10 2.74
N ALA A 199 -8.68 -6.36 3.20
CA ALA A 199 -9.04 -6.69 4.57
C ALA A 199 -8.12 -6.00 5.59
N PHE A 200 -6.81 -5.94 5.31
CA PHE A 200 -5.86 -5.18 6.12
C PHE A 200 -6.18 -3.67 6.14
N LEU A 201 -6.41 -3.05 4.98
CA LEU A 201 -6.73 -1.63 4.90
C LEU A 201 -8.04 -1.28 5.61
N LEU A 202 -9.08 -2.12 5.48
CA LEU A 202 -10.35 -1.99 6.22
C LEU A 202 -10.10 -1.94 7.75
N LEU A 203 -9.26 -2.84 8.27
CA LEU A 203 -8.93 -2.89 9.70
C LEU A 203 -8.08 -1.69 10.15
N ALA A 204 -7.07 -1.33 9.36
CA ALA A 204 -6.20 -0.18 9.65
C ALA A 204 -7.01 1.12 9.71
N TYR A 205 -7.88 1.33 8.73
CA TYR A 205 -8.70 2.53 8.66
C TYR A 205 -9.79 2.57 9.74
N ALA A 206 -10.43 1.43 10.03
CA ALA A 206 -11.35 1.31 11.17
C ALA A 206 -10.70 1.70 12.50
N LYS A 207 -9.41 1.37 12.69
CA LYS A 207 -8.65 1.77 13.88
C LYS A 207 -8.47 3.29 13.95
N TYR A 208 -8.17 3.95 12.83
CA TYR A 208 -8.02 5.41 12.80
C TYR A 208 -9.35 6.11 13.11
N LEU A 209 -10.42 5.74 12.42
CA LEU A 209 -11.75 6.28 12.63
C LEU A 209 -12.27 6.05 14.06
N SER A 210 -12.00 4.88 14.66
CA SER A 210 -12.42 4.61 16.04
C SER A 210 -11.77 5.54 17.06
N ARG A 211 -10.47 5.85 16.86
CA ARG A 211 -9.73 6.70 17.78
C ARG A 211 -10.18 8.15 17.73
N THR A 212 -10.70 8.60 16.58
CA THR A 212 -11.20 9.96 16.39
C THR A 212 -12.73 10.05 16.40
N SER A 213 -13.41 8.96 16.73
CA SER A 213 -14.88 8.85 16.76
C SER A 213 -15.56 9.30 15.46
N GLN A 214 -14.95 8.99 14.32
CA GLN A 214 -15.47 9.31 12.98
C GLN A 214 -16.11 8.10 12.29
N THR A 215 -16.91 8.40 11.27
CA THR A 215 -17.55 7.43 10.37
C THR A 215 -17.29 7.83 8.92
N VAL A 216 -17.43 6.89 7.99
CA VAL A 216 -17.35 7.17 6.54
C VAL A 216 -18.76 7.44 6.03
N ASN A 217 -18.95 8.53 5.27
CA ASN A 217 -20.21 8.79 4.60
C ASN A 217 -20.14 8.28 3.15
N CYS A 218 -20.93 7.26 2.83
CA CYS A 218 -20.98 6.62 1.53
C CYS A 218 -22.30 6.92 0.78
N GLY A 219 -22.80 8.14 0.94
CA GLY A 219 -24.04 8.63 0.33
C GLY A 219 -25.24 8.38 1.24
N SER A 220 -26.04 7.36 0.92
CA SER A 220 -27.21 6.95 1.71
C SER A 220 -26.86 6.14 2.97
N VAL A 221 -25.60 5.69 3.09
CA VAL A 221 -25.14 4.81 4.17
C VAL A 221 -23.99 5.47 4.91
N SER A 222 -24.08 5.50 6.24
CA SER A 222 -22.95 5.80 7.12
C SER A 222 -22.28 4.51 7.56
N VAL A 223 -20.99 4.39 7.27
CA VAL A 223 -20.20 3.19 7.52
C VAL A 223 -19.36 3.41 8.78
N SER A 224 -19.68 2.63 9.81
CA SER A 224 -18.99 2.71 11.10
C SER A 224 -17.67 1.92 11.08
N PRO A 225 -16.74 2.21 12.02
CA PRO A 225 -15.57 1.36 12.20
C PRO A 225 -15.90 -0.11 12.49
N ALA A 226 -17.03 -0.39 13.14
CA ALA A 226 -17.48 -1.75 13.39
C ALA A 226 -17.90 -2.45 12.08
N SER A 227 -18.55 -1.72 11.17
CA SER A 227 -18.93 -2.22 9.84
C SER A 227 -17.69 -2.60 9.02
N LEU A 228 -16.65 -1.76 9.01
CA LEU A 228 -15.39 -2.05 8.31
C LEU A 228 -14.68 -3.29 8.89
N ARG A 229 -14.64 -3.43 10.22
CA ARG A 229 -14.09 -4.63 10.88
C ARG A 229 -14.86 -5.90 10.53
N LEU A 230 -16.20 -5.82 10.52
CA LEU A 230 -17.05 -6.94 10.14
C LEU A 230 -16.79 -7.37 8.70
N GLN A 231 -16.63 -6.40 7.78
CA GLN A 231 -16.35 -6.70 6.39
C GLN A 231 -14.99 -7.38 6.23
N ALA A 232 -13.94 -6.87 6.88
CA ALA A 232 -12.63 -7.51 6.88
C ALA A 232 -12.67 -8.93 7.48
N LYS A 233 -13.40 -9.12 8.59
CA LYS A 233 -13.58 -10.43 9.22
C LYS A 233 -14.21 -11.43 8.26
N LYS A 234 -15.29 -11.06 7.55
CA LYS A 234 -15.92 -11.95 6.55
C LYS A 234 -14.93 -12.44 5.49
N GLN A 235 -14.01 -11.57 5.04
CA GLN A 235 -12.99 -11.96 4.05
C GLN A 235 -11.97 -12.94 4.63
N VAL A 236 -11.53 -12.72 5.87
CA VAL A 236 -10.61 -13.63 6.56
C VAL A 236 -11.28 -14.97 6.86
N ASP A 237 -12.52 -14.96 7.36
CA ASP A 237 -13.28 -16.18 7.64
C ASP A 237 -13.51 -16.99 6.35
N TYR A 238 -13.80 -16.32 5.22
CA TYR A 238 -13.89 -16.97 3.92
C TYR A 238 -12.59 -17.68 3.55
N ILE A 239 -11.43 -17.04 3.73
CA ILE A 239 -10.11 -17.65 3.46
C ILE A 239 -9.88 -18.88 4.35
N LEU A 240 -10.34 -18.84 5.60
CA LEU A 240 -10.12 -19.90 6.60
C LEU A 240 -11.17 -21.02 6.58
N GLY A 241 -12.20 -20.92 5.74
CA GLY A 241 -13.13 -22.02 5.48
C GLY A 241 -14.61 -21.68 5.56
N GLU A 242 -15.01 -20.47 5.97
CA GLU A 242 -16.41 -20.01 5.88
C GLU A 242 -16.76 -19.59 4.44
N ASN A 243 -16.69 -20.56 3.54
CA ASN A 243 -16.97 -20.39 2.12
C ASN A 243 -17.82 -21.56 1.60
N PRO A 244 -18.41 -21.48 0.39
CA PRO A 244 -19.27 -22.54 -0.14
C PRO A 244 -18.62 -23.93 -0.25
N MET A 245 -17.29 -24.02 -0.21
CA MET A 245 -16.55 -25.28 -0.24
C MET A 245 -16.24 -25.85 1.15
N ASN A 246 -16.53 -25.10 2.23
CA ASN A 246 -16.15 -25.44 3.62
C ASN A 246 -14.66 -25.83 3.74
N MET A 247 -13.80 -25.11 3.02
CA MET A 247 -12.39 -25.48 2.85
C MET A 247 -11.48 -24.28 3.07
N SER A 248 -10.42 -24.47 3.86
CA SER A 248 -9.37 -23.47 4.02
C SER A 248 -8.59 -23.27 2.71
N TYR A 249 -8.31 -22.02 2.38
CA TYR A 249 -7.37 -21.63 1.32
C TYR A 249 -5.96 -21.31 1.87
N MET A 250 -5.75 -21.47 3.17
CA MET A 250 -4.43 -21.40 3.79
C MET A 250 -3.82 -22.80 3.87
N VAL A 251 -2.69 -23.00 3.20
CA VAL A 251 -1.99 -24.29 3.19
C VAL A 251 -1.57 -24.67 4.62
N GLY A 252 -2.04 -25.83 5.09
CA GLY A 252 -1.68 -26.37 6.40
C GLY A 252 -2.45 -25.77 7.59
N PHE A 253 -3.57 -25.06 7.35
CA PHE A 253 -4.52 -24.61 8.37
C PHE A 253 -5.71 -25.57 8.45
#